data_AF-A0A6C0JL73-F1
#
_entry.id   AF-A0A6C0JL73-F1
#
_cell.length_a   1.000
_cell.length_b   1.000
_cell.length_c   1.000
_cell.angle_alpha   90.00
_cell.angle_beta   90.00
_cell.angle_gamma   90.00
#
_symmetry.space_group_name_H-M   'P 1'
#
loop_
_entity.id
_entity.type
_entity.pdbx_description
1 polymer ?
#
loop_
_entity_poly.entity_id
_entity_poly.type
_entity_poly.pdbx_seq_one_letter_code
_entity_poly.pdbx_strand_id
1 'polypeptide(L)' 'MLNITHAIERARPFFSFIVGLGLAALLFHRDFVTHYTLALPLDDVRTKTNRVDGKCYRYRVEDAVCEKMPSV' A
#
# COMPACT_ATOMS: atom_id res chain seq x y z
N MET A 1 46.55 -19.34 17.11
CA MET A 1 45.26 -18.97 17.71
C MET A 1 44.43 -18.26 16.65
N LEU A 2 43.22 -18.75 16.35
CA LEU A 2 42.33 -18.08 15.41
C LEU A 2 42.05 -16.67 15.92
N ASN A 3 42.34 -15.64 15.12
CA ASN A 3 42.09 -14.25 15.51
C ASN A 3 40.62 -13.92 15.24
N ILE A 4 39.74 -14.38 16.13
CA ILE A 4 38.28 -14.37 16.00
C ILE A 4 37.75 -12.95 15.76
N THR A 5 38.38 -11.95 16.37
CA THR A 5 38.04 -10.53 16.21
C THR A 5 38.19 -10.06 14.76
N HIS A 6 39.29 -10.41 14.09
CA HIS A 6 39.52 -10.08 12.68
C HIS A 6 38.54 -10.80 11.73
N ALA A 7 38.14 -12.02 12.08
CA ALA A 7 37.13 -12.76 11.33
C ALA A 7 35.74 -12.12 11.44
N ILE A 8 35.37 -11.66 12.64
CA ILE A 8 34.11 -10.93 12.88
C ILE A 8 34.10 -9.59 12.15
N GLU A 9 35.21 -8.85 12.17
CA GLU A 9 35.31 -7.56 11.50
C GLU A 9 35.16 -7.67 9.99
N ARG A 10 35.74 -8.72 9.38
CA ARG A 10 35.53 -9.04 7.96
C ARG A 10 34.08 -9.46 7.64
N ALA A 11 33.37 -10.05 8.62
CA ALA A 11 32.00 -10.54 8.45
C ALA A 11 30.91 -9.49 8.75
N ARG A 12 31.25 -8.31 9.32
CA ARG A 12 30.30 -7.20 9.57
C ARG A 12 29.32 -6.92 8.42
N PRO A 13 29.75 -6.76 7.15
CA PRO A 13 28.82 -6.45 6.07
C PRO A 13 27.80 -7.58 5.81
N PHE A 14 28.21 -8.84 5.96
CA PHE A 14 27.33 -10.00 5.81
C PHE A 14 26.24 -10.03 6.89
N PHE A 15 26.61 -9.82 8.16
CA PHE A 15 25.63 -9.75 9.23
C PHE A 15 24.71 -8.53 9.11
N SER A 16 25.25 -7.38 8.67
CA SER A 16 24.43 -6.20 8.37
C SER A 16 23.37 -6.47 7.30
N PHE A 17 23.73 -7.24 6.27
CA PHE A 17 22.80 -7.66 5.23
C PHE A 17 21.69 -8.57 5.77
N ILE A 18 22.04 -9.59 6.57
CA ILE A 18 21.05 -10.50 7.18
C ILE A 18 20.06 -9.74 8.06
N VAL A 19 20.56 -8.83 8.89
CA VAL A 19 19.70 -7.99 9.75
C VAL A 19 18.76 -7.14 8.91
N GLY A 20 19.27 -6.49 7.85
CA GLY A 20 18.44 -5.69 6.94
C GLY A 20 17.37 -6.52 6.22
N LEU A 21 17.74 -7.71 5.74
CA LEU A 21 16.82 -8.65 5.09
C LEU A 21 15.73 -9.12 6.05
N GLY A 22 16.09 -9.47 7.29
CA GLY A 22 15.14 -9.88 8.31
C GLY A 22 14.16 -8.76 8.66
N LEU A 23 14.63 -7.52 8.71
CA LEU A 23 13.79 -6.35 8.99
C LEU A 23 12.83 -6.05 7.82
N ALA A 24 13.30 -6.17 6.58
CA ALA A 24 12.45 -6.08 5.39
C ALA A 24 11.38 -7.18 5.38
N ALA A 25 11.76 -8.43 5.66
CA ALA A 25 10.80 -9.53 5.76
C ALA A 25 9.76 -9.26 6.85
N LEU A 26 10.16 -8.84 8.05
CA LEU A 26 9.20 -8.51 9.11
C LEU A 26 8.24 -7.38 8.73
N LEU A 27 8.72 -6.35 8.02
CA LEU A 27 7.87 -5.23 7.59
C LEU A 27 6.93 -5.59 6.44
N PHE A 28 7.38 -6.45 5.52
CA PHE A 28 6.68 -6.71 4.26
C PHE A 28 6.16 -8.16 4.11
N HIS A 29 6.23 -8.99 5.14
CA HIS A 29 5.69 -10.37 5.09
C HIS A 29 4.16 -10.42 5.02
N ARG A 30 3.48 -9.35 5.43
CA ARG A 30 2.03 -9.32 5.52
C ARG A 30 1.46 -8.71 4.25
N ASP A 31 0.50 -9.39 3.65
CA ASP A 31 -0.31 -8.82 2.58
C ASP A 31 -1.07 -7.61 3.11
N PHE A 32 -0.76 -6.44 2.56
CA PHE A 32 -1.50 -5.22 2.84
C PHE A 32 -2.74 -5.21 1.96
N VAL A 33 -3.91 -5.43 2.57
CA VAL A 33 -5.18 -5.27 1.87
C VAL A 33 -5.46 -3.78 1.73
N THR A 34 -5.33 -3.26 0.52
CA THR A 34 -5.73 -1.89 0.19
C THR A 34 -7.22 -1.88 -0.11
N HIS A 35 -7.99 -1.10 0.65
CA HIS A 35 -9.41 -0.89 0.38
C HIS A 35 -9.58 0.45 -0.32
N TYR A 36 -10.06 0.42 -1.55
CA TYR A 36 -10.53 1.63 -2.23
C TYR A 36 -11.83 2.09 -1.57
N THR A 37 -11.82 3.28 -0.99
CA THR A 37 -12.99 3.93 -0.40
C THR A 37 -13.31 5.23 -1.11
N LEU A 38 -14.54 5.70 -0.94
CA LEU A 38 -15.00 6.94 -1.53
C LEU A 38 -14.21 8.12 -0.93
N ALA A 39 -13.64 8.97 -1.79
CA ALA A 39 -12.88 10.15 -1.37
C ALA A 39 -13.76 11.27 -0.79
N LEU A 40 -15.08 11.11 -0.82
CA LEU A 40 -16.08 12.08 -0.40
C LEU A 40 -17.09 11.40 0.55
N PRO A 41 -17.73 12.14 1.47
CA PRO A 41 -18.85 11.63 2.25
C PRO A 41 -20.01 11.16 1.36
N LEU A 42 -20.72 10.12 1.79
CA LEU A 42 -21.86 9.58 1.03
C LEU A 42 -22.97 10.63 0.81
N ASP A 43 -23.26 11.45 1.81
CA ASP A 43 -24.32 12.46 1.73
C ASP A 43 -24.05 13.50 0.64
N ASP A 44 -22.77 13.87 0.47
CA ASP A 44 -22.33 14.80 -0.57
C ASP A 44 -22.50 14.19 -1.96
N VAL A 45 -22.23 12.90 -2.13
CA VAL A 45 -22.39 12.23 -3.43
C VAL A 45 -23.87 12.04 -3.79
N ARG A 46 -24.74 11.75 -2.82
CA ARG A 46 -26.17 11.53 -3.07
C ARG A 46 -26.93 12.78 -3.46
N THR A 47 -26.52 13.94 -2.93
CA THR A 47 -27.24 15.21 -3.07
C THR A 47 -26.67 16.11 -4.15
N LYS A 48 -25.39 15.95 -4.50
CA LYS A 48 -24.70 16.84 -5.43
C LYS A 48 -24.88 16.44 -6.89
N THR A 49 -25.18 17.44 -7.70
CA THR A 49 -25.15 17.34 -9.17
C THR A 49 -23.88 18.05 -9.65
N ASN A 50 -22.99 17.34 -10.32
CA ASN A 50 -21.74 17.90 -10.81
C ASN A 50 -21.89 18.22 -12.31
N ARG A 51 -21.48 19.43 -12.69
CA ARG A 51 -21.46 19.85 -14.09
C ARG A 51 -20.10 19.52 -14.71
N VAL A 52 -20.08 18.67 -15.73
CA VAL A 52 -18.89 18.26 -16.47
C VAL A 52 -19.21 18.34 -17.96
N ASP A 53 -18.36 18.99 -18.75
CA ASP A 53 -18.52 19.16 -20.21
C ASP A 53 -19.90 19.65 -20.65
N GLY A 54 -20.43 20.65 -19.93
CA GLY A 54 -21.72 21.26 -20.24
C GLY A 54 -22.95 20.40 -19.88
N LYS A 55 -22.75 19.19 -19.35
CA LYS A 55 -23.81 18.29 -18.89
C LYS A 55 -23.80 18.17 -17.36
N CYS A 56 -24.96 17.90 -16.78
CA CYS A 56 -25.13 17.69 -15.35
C CYS A 56 -25.22 16.19 -15.06
N TYR A 57 -24.34 15.69 -14.20
CA TYR A 57 -24.30 14.28 -13.81
C TYR A 57 -24.66 14.15 -12.32
N ARG A 58 -25.51 13.17 -12.02
CA ARG A 58 -25.77 12.72 -10.65
C ARG A 58 -25.18 11.34 -10.47
N TYR A 59 -24.23 11.22 -9.56
CA TYR A 59 -23.58 9.96 -9.27
C TYR A 59 -24.39 9.21 -8.20
N ARG A 60 -24.55 7.90 -8.39
CA ARG A 60 -25.16 7.01 -7.41
C ARG A 60 -24.08 6.05 -6.95
N VAL A 61 -23.89 5.97 -5.64
CA VAL A 61 -22.99 4.98 -5.04
C VAL A 61 -23.75 3.66 -5.03
N GLU A 62 -23.17 2.64 -5.65
CA GLU A 62 -23.64 1.26 -5.59
C GLU A 62 -22.58 0.47 -4.82
N ASP A 63 -22.98 -0.49 -3.98
CA ASP A 63 -22.08 -1.46 -3.33
C ASP A 63 -21.59 -2.53 -4.32
N ALA A 64 -21.37 -2.13 -5.58
CA ALA A 64 -20.93 -2.99 -6.67
C ALA A 64 -19.44 -2.77 -6.94
N VAL A 65 -18.75 -3.84 -7.33
CA VAL A 65 -17.36 -3.75 -7.80
C VAL A 65 -17.37 -2.92 -9.08
N CYS A 66 -16.76 -1.73 -9.03
CA CYS A 66 -16.62 -0.89 -10.22
C CYS A 66 -15.79 -1.62 -11.28
N GLU A 67 -16.34 -1.76 -12.49
CA GLU A 67 -15.74 -2.50 -13.61
C GLU A 67 -14.36 -1.94 -14.05
N LYS A 68 -14.05 -0.71 -13.64
CA LYS A 68 -12.76 -0.02 -13.89
C LYS A 68 -11.85 0.06 -12.67
N MET A 69 -12.18 -0.62 -11.57
CA MET A 69 -11.20 -0.77 -10.49
C MET A 69 -10.16 -1.81 -10.93
N PRO A 70 -8.86 -1.52 -10.80
CA PRO A 70 -7.84 -2.55 -10.96
C PRO A 70 -8.17 -3.66 -9.96
N SER A 71 -8.41 -4.87 -10.45
CA SER A 71 -8.54 -6.05 -9.61
C SER A 71 -7.22 -6.25 -8.88
N VAL A 72 -7.26 -6.24 -7.55
CA VAL A 72 -6.15 -6.72 -6.71
C VAL A 72 -6.02 -8.22 -6.92
#